data_AF-A0A9D7NS33-F1
#
_entry.id   AF-A0A9D7NS33-F1
#
_cell.length_a   1.000
_cell.length_b   1.000
_cell.length_c   1.000
_cell.angle_alpha   90.00
_cell.angle_beta   90.00
_cell.angle_gamma   90.00
#
_symmetry.space_group_name_H-M   'P 1'
#
loop_
_entity.id
_entity.type
_entity.pdbx_description
1 polymer ?
#
loop_
_entity_poly.entity_id
_entity_poly.type
_entity_poly.pdbx_seq_one_letter_code
_entity_poly.pdbx_strand_id
1 'polypeptide(L)'
;MLLTGCSTTKSIPENDALYTGARIKMTRTEVSSKQKKALQSTLEDLTRPKPNSRVLGIPFKLWLYNLGSKKGLGAWLRRKYGEAPVLLSEVKLGRNAGILDNYLENRGFFQAKVQGDTTVDGKKPAPNTRYHRT
;
A
#
# COMPACT_ATOMS: atom_id res chain seq x y z
N MET A 1 18.71 -23.89 -12.24
CA MET A 1 17.88 -23.41 -11.12
C MET A 1 16.86 -22.41 -11.64
N LEU A 2 15.64 -22.87 -11.93
CA LEU A 2 14.54 -22.01 -12.38
C LEU A 2 13.67 -21.70 -11.16
N LEU A 3 13.99 -20.61 -10.47
CA LEU A 3 13.02 -19.95 -9.59
C LEU A 3 11.99 -19.29 -10.51
N THR A 4 11.08 -20.07 -11.08
CA THR A 4 9.84 -19.52 -11.64
C THR A 4 9.11 -18.88 -10.47
N GLY A 5 9.33 -17.59 -10.27
CA GLY A 5 8.65 -16.82 -9.25
C GLY A 5 7.16 -17.04 -9.45
N CYS A 6 6.51 -17.67 -8.47
CA CYS A 6 5.06 -17.69 -8.39
C CYS A 6 4.59 -16.25 -8.44
N SER A 7 4.12 -15.81 -9.61
CA SER A 7 3.76 -14.43 -9.86
C SER A 7 2.47 -14.13 -9.11
N THR A 8 2.61 -13.69 -7.85
CA THR A 8 1.50 -13.21 -7.02
C THR A 8 0.86 -11.93 -7.59
N THR A 9 1.44 -11.38 -8.66
CA THR A 9 0.98 -10.18 -9.37
C THR A 9 0.25 -10.50 -10.68
N LYS A 10 -0.06 -11.78 -10.99
CA LYS A 10 -0.78 -12.16 -12.24
C LYS A 10 -2.11 -11.43 -12.44
N SER A 11 -2.82 -11.07 -11.37
CA SER A 11 -4.11 -10.36 -11.46
C SER A 11 -3.98 -8.83 -11.48
N ILE A 12 -2.76 -8.29 -11.51
CA ILE A 12 -2.52 -6.84 -11.52
C ILE A 12 -2.46 -6.35 -12.97
N PRO A 13 -3.12 -5.24 -13.33
CA PRO A 13 -3.02 -4.62 -14.65
C PRO A 13 -1.57 -4.24 -15.01
N GLU A 14 -1.23 -4.26 -16.30
CA GLU A 14 0.16 -4.02 -16.78
C GLU A 14 0.72 -2.63 -16.43
N ASN A 15 -0.16 -1.64 -16.24
CA ASN A 15 0.19 -0.26 -15.91
C ASN A 15 -0.14 0.11 -14.45
N ASP A 16 -0.28 -0.87 -13.58
CA ASP A 16 -0.57 -0.68 -12.15
C ASP A 16 0.39 -1.48 -11.27
N ALA A 17 0.42 -1.16 -9.98
CA ALA A 17 1.26 -1.83 -9.00
C ALA A 17 0.41 -2.31 -7.81
N LEU A 18 0.91 -3.35 -7.13
CA LEU A 18 0.32 -3.77 -5.88
C LEU A 18 0.60 -2.72 -4.80
N TYR A 19 -0.44 -2.25 -4.13
CA TYR A 19 -0.26 -1.38 -2.98
C TYR A 19 0.26 -2.18 -1.78
N THR A 20 1.44 -1.80 -1.28
CA THR A 20 2.11 -2.50 -0.17
C THR A 20 2.00 -1.78 1.17
N GLY A 21 1.28 -0.66 1.23
CA GLY A 21 1.11 0.15 2.44
C GLY A 21 1.81 1.51 2.33
N ALA A 22 1.38 2.44 3.19
CA ALA A 22 2.00 3.75 3.32
C ALA A 22 3.25 3.65 4.20
N ARG A 23 4.26 4.47 3.90
CA ARG A 23 5.40 4.70 4.80
C ARG A 23 5.44 6.16 5.19
N ILE A 24 5.47 6.43 6.49
CA ILE A 24 5.52 7.80 7.01
C ILE A 24 6.93 8.12 7.52
N LYS A 25 7.62 9.02 6.83
CA LYS A 25 8.90 9.58 7.28
C LYS A 25 8.66 10.94 7.93
N MET A 26 9.16 11.10 9.16
CA MET A 26 9.07 12.37 9.89
C MET A 26 10.49 12.93 10.04
N THR A 27 10.74 14.12 9.49
CA THR A 27 12.10 14.69 9.39
C THR A 27 12.44 15.60 10.57
N ARG A 28 11.49 16.41 11.05
CA ARG A 28 11.71 17.37 12.14
C ARG A 28 10.56 17.26 13.14
N THR A 29 10.85 16.72 14.32
CA THR A 29 9.90 16.68 15.43
C THR A 29 10.66 16.64 16.74
N GLU A 30 10.24 17.44 17.70
CA GLU A 30 10.80 17.53 19.07
C GLU A 30 10.28 16.40 20.00
N VAL A 31 9.86 15.27 19.42
CA VAL A 31 9.36 14.12 20.19
C VAL A 31 10.44 13.05 20.31
N SER A 32 10.38 12.29 21.40
CA SER A 32 11.28 11.15 21.60
C SER A 32 11.16 10.12 20.46
N SER A 33 12.24 9.38 20.20
CA SER A 33 12.28 8.32 19.18
C SER A 33 11.17 7.26 19.35
N LYS A 34 10.74 6.99 20.60
CA LYS A 34 9.66 6.06 20.89
C LYS A 34 8.29 6.62 20.48
N GLN A 35 8.02 7.88 20.83
CA GLN A 35 6.79 8.57 20.42
C GLN A 35 6.72 8.73 18.90
N LYS A 36 7.85 9.03 18.25
CA LYS A 36 7.94 9.11 16.79
C LYS A 36 7.51 7.80 16.12
N LYS A 37 8.03 6.65 16.57
CA LYS A 37 7.65 5.33 16.03
C LYS A 37 6.18 5.00 16.25
N ALA A 38 5.66 5.29 17.45
CA ALA A 38 4.25 5.06 17.76
C ALA A 38 3.33 5.93 16.89
N LEU A 39 3.69 7.20 16.69
CA LEU A 39 2.96 8.12 15.84
C LEU A 39 3.00 7.68 14.38
N GLN A 40 4.18 7.31 13.85
CA GLN A 40 4.33 6.77 12.49
C GLN A 40 3.43 5.56 12.26
N SER A 41 3.48 4.56 13.15
CA SER A 41 2.64 3.37 13.05
C SER A 41 1.15 3.71 13.06
N THR A 42 0.74 4.72 13.85
CA THR A 42 -0.66 5.15 13.90
C THR A 42 -1.08 5.85 12.61
N LEU A 43 -0.24 6.76 12.10
CA LEU A 43 -0.49 7.45 10.84
C LEU A 43 -0.55 6.46 9.66
N GLU A 44 0.35 5.48 9.61
CA GLU A 44 0.32 4.42 8.60
C GLU A 44 -0.98 3.62 8.63
N ASP A 45 -1.50 3.25 9.81
CA ASP A 45 -2.77 2.52 9.93
C ASP A 45 -4.02 3.36 9.62
N LEU A 46 -3.93 4.70 9.68
CA LEU A 46 -5.02 5.59 9.28
C LEU A 46 -5.18 5.67 7.75
N THR A 47 -4.11 5.42 7.00
CA THR A 47 -4.16 5.51 5.53
C THR A 47 -5.07 4.44 4.90
N ARG A 48 -5.69 4.79 3.78
CA ARG A 48 -6.54 3.87 2.99
C ARG A 48 -6.18 3.91 1.50
N PRO A 49 -6.37 2.81 0.76
CA PRO A 49 -6.80 1.47 1.21
C PRO A 49 -5.78 0.78 2.12
N LYS A 50 -6.17 -0.29 2.81
CA LYS A 50 -5.22 -1.14 3.54
C LYS A 50 -4.55 -2.10 2.55
N PRO A 51 -3.24 -2.38 2.67
CA PRO A 51 -2.59 -3.35 1.79
C PRO A 51 -3.13 -4.77 2.02
N ASN A 52 -2.93 -5.66 1.05
CA ASN A 52 -3.30 -7.07 1.19
C ASN A 52 -2.65 -7.73 2.41
N SER A 53 -3.42 -8.61 3.05
CA SER A 53 -2.96 -9.35 4.22
C SER A 53 -1.74 -10.21 3.87
N ARG A 54 -0.70 -10.13 4.71
CA ARG A 54 0.50 -10.97 4.59
C ARG A 54 0.57 -11.96 5.74
N VAL A 55 0.86 -13.21 5.42
CA VAL A 55 1.14 -14.28 6.38
C VAL A 55 2.59 -14.69 6.16
N LEU A 56 3.40 -14.61 7.22
CA LEU A 56 4.86 -14.88 7.15
C LEU A 56 5.58 -14.05 6.06
N GLY A 57 5.16 -12.80 5.86
CA GLY A 57 5.74 -11.90 4.86
C GLY A 57 5.25 -12.12 3.42
N ILE A 58 4.45 -13.17 3.17
CA ILE A 58 3.94 -13.51 1.84
C ILE A 58 2.47 -13.10 1.74
N PRO A 59 2.01 -12.49 0.63
CA PRO A 59 0.60 -12.19 0.41
C PRO A 59 -0.19 -13.47 0.05
N PHE A 60 -0.30 -14.40 1.02
CA PHE A 60 -0.85 -15.75 0.84
C PHE A 60 -2.29 -15.75 0.32
N LYS A 61 -3.13 -14.84 0.81
CA LYS A 61 -4.53 -14.73 0.34
C LYS A 61 -4.62 -14.20 -1.08
N LEU A 62 -3.74 -13.29 -1.49
CA LEU A 62 -3.66 -12.84 -2.88
C LEU A 62 -3.16 -13.98 -3.79
N TRP A 63 -2.23 -14.79 -3.31
CA TRP A 63 -1.79 -15.99 -4.02
C TRP A 63 -2.93 -17.00 -4.21
N LEU A 64 -3.70 -17.30 -3.16
CA LEU A 64 -4.91 -18.13 -3.27
C LEU A 64 -5.95 -17.53 -4.23
N TYR A 65 -6.12 -16.20 -4.20
CA TYR A 65 -6.98 -15.51 -5.14
C TYR A 65 -6.52 -15.74 -6.58
N ASN A 66 -5.21 -15.71 -6.86
CA ASN A 66 -4.68 -15.97 -8.20
C ASN A 66 -4.80 -17.44 -8.63
N LEU A 67 -4.77 -18.38 -7.68
CA LEU A 67 -4.91 -19.82 -7.97
C LEU A 67 -6.33 -20.25 -8.31
N GLY A 68 -7.34 -19.70 -7.62
CA GLY A 68 -8.70 -20.17 -7.81
C GLY A 68 -9.25 -19.82 -9.20
N SER A 69 -10.08 -20.70 -9.76
CA SER A 69 -10.75 -20.48 -11.05
C SER A 69 -11.88 -19.45 -10.96
N LYS A 70 -12.28 -18.87 -12.10
CA LYS A 70 -13.41 -17.90 -12.16
C LYS A 70 -14.79 -18.55 -11.97
N LYS A 71 -14.89 -19.88 -12.00
CA LYS A 71 -16.15 -20.64 -11.92
C LYS A 71 -16.03 -21.83 -10.95
N GLY A 72 -17.17 -22.32 -10.45
CA GLY A 72 -17.26 -23.53 -9.62
C GLY A 72 -16.54 -23.43 -8.27
N LEU A 73 -15.95 -24.54 -7.83
CA LEU A 73 -15.20 -24.64 -6.57
C LEU A 73 -14.03 -23.65 -6.47
N GLY A 74 -13.40 -23.34 -7.61
CA GLY A 74 -12.34 -22.32 -7.67
C GLY A 74 -12.86 -20.92 -7.33
N ALA A 75 -14.06 -20.56 -7.79
CA ALA A 75 -14.66 -19.26 -7.47
C ALA A 75 -15.04 -19.18 -5.98
N TRP A 76 -15.50 -20.29 -5.41
CA TRP A 76 -15.77 -20.40 -3.98
C TRP A 76 -14.49 -20.20 -3.15
N LEU A 77 -13.38 -20.86 -3.53
CA LEU A 77 -12.08 -20.69 -2.86
C LEU A 77 -11.59 -19.24 -2.89
N ARG A 78 -11.66 -18.58 -4.07
CA ARG A 78 -11.27 -17.15 -4.21
C ARG A 78 -12.09 -16.24 -3.30
N ARG A 79 -13.40 -16.47 -3.20
CA ARG A 79 -14.31 -15.64 -2.40
C ARG A 79 -14.16 -15.90 -0.91
N LYS A 80 -13.90 -17.15 -0.52
CA LYS A 80 -13.85 -17.54 0.89
C LYS A 80 -12.48 -17.29 1.53
N TYR A 81 -11.40 -17.52 0.80
CA TYR A 81 -10.03 -17.48 1.35
C TYR A 81 -9.08 -16.54 0.58
N GLY A 82 -9.48 -16.07 -0.59
CA GLY A 82 -8.69 -15.13 -1.38
C GLY A 82 -8.95 -13.67 -1.02
N GLU A 83 -7.98 -12.81 -1.34
CA GLU A 83 -8.15 -11.35 -1.34
C GLU A 83 -7.82 -10.81 -2.73
N ALA A 84 -8.67 -9.92 -3.26
CA ALA A 84 -8.38 -9.23 -4.52
C ALA A 84 -7.15 -8.33 -4.37
N PRO A 85 -6.36 -8.13 -5.44
CA PRO A 85 -5.20 -7.23 -5.38
C PRO A 85 -5.67 -5.81 -5.08
N VAL A 86 -5.09 -5.19 -4.05
CA VAL A 86 -5.28 -3.76 -3.77
C VAL A 86 -4.31 -2.99 -4.64
N LEU A 87 -4.85 -2.15 -5.53
CA LEU A 87 -4.04 -1.45 -6.52
C LEU A 87 -3.51 -0.12 -5.98
N LEU A 88 -2.36 0.29 -6.49
CA LEU A 88 -1.75 1.57 -6.17
C LEU A 88 -2.59 2.74 -6.70
N SER A 89 -3.23 2.55 -7.86
CA SER A 89 -4.16 3.53 -8.44
C SER A 89 -5.38 3.82 -7.56
N GLU A 90 -5.75 2.91 -6.64
CA GLU A 90 -6.85 3.13 -5.68
C GLU A 90 -6.45 4.10 -4.55
N VAL A 91 -5.16 4.38 -4.37
CA VAL A 91 -4.65 5.24 -3.30
C VAL A 91 -4.89 6.71 -3.63
N LYS A 92 -5.84 7.32 -2.92
CA LYS A 92 -6.09 8.76 -3.01
C LYS A 92 -5.17 9.53 -2.06
N LEU A 93 -3.96 9.84 -2.51
CA LEU A 93 -2.94 10.54 -1.70
C LEU A 93 -3.47 11.80 -1.03
N GLY A 94 -4.18 12.67 -1.76
CA GLY A 94 -4.73 13.91 -1.19
C GLY A 94 -5.75 13.67 -0.09
N ARG A 95 -6.56 12.61 -0.20
CA ARG A 95 -7.52 12.24 0.85
C ARG A 95 -6.81 11.71 2.09
N ASN A 96 -5.81 10.85 1.91
CA ASN A 96 -5.00 10.37 3.01
C ASN A 96 -4.25 11.52 3.68
N ALA A 97 -3.65 12.43 2.92
CA ALA A 97 -2.97 13.61 3.45
C ALA A 97 -3.91 14.43 4.36
N GLY A 98 -5.12 14.75 3.90
CA GLY A 98 -6.10 15.48 4.71
C GLY A 98 -6.52 14.76 6.00
N ILE A 99 -6.65 13.42 5.97
CA ILE A 99 -6.93 12.63 7.18
C ILE A 99 -5.76 12.71 8.17
N LEU A 100 -4.53 12.60 7.66
CA LEU A 100 -3.32 12.66 8.47
C LEU A 100 -3.08 14.06 9.04
N ASP A 101 -3.29 15.10 8.25
CA ASP A 101 -3.21 16.50 8.68
C ASP A 101 -4.22 16.76 9.82
N ASN A 102 -5.49 16.38 9.62
CA ASN A 102 -6.53 16.55 10.65
C ASN A 102 -6.19 15.78 11.94
N TYR A 103 -5.69 14.55 11.82
CA TYR A 103 -5.26 13.76 12.97
C TYR A 103 -4.09 14.43 13.72
N LEU A 104 -3.13 14.98 12.99
CA LEU A 104 -1.97 15.67 13.56
C LEU A 104 -2.38 16.98 14.25
N GLU A 105 -3.25 17.78 13.65
CA GLU A 105 -3.79 19.01 14.25
C GLU A 105 -4.56 18.72 15.53
N ASN A 106 -5.45 17.71 15.54
CA ASN A 106 -6.18 17.29 16.74
C ASN A 106 -5.25 16.81 17.88
N ARG A 107 -4.00 16.48 17.55
CA ARG A 107 -2.94 16.06 18.50
C ARG A 107 -1.98 17.20 18.85
N GLY A 108 -2.25 18.42 18.40
CA GLY A 108 -1.46 19.63 18.70
C GLY A 108 -0.32 19.92 17.72
N PHE A 109 -0.20 19.18 16.61
CA PHE A 109 0.87 19.35 15.62
C PHE A 109 0.46 20.31 14.48
N PHE A 110 0.08 21.55 14.82
CA PHE A 110 -0.45 22.54 13.86
C PHE A 110 0.53 23.03 12.78
N GLN A 111 1.83 22.83 12.99
CA GLN A 111 2.88 23.19 12.02
C GLN A 111 3.34 22.00 11.17
N ALA A 112 2.76 20.81 11.36
CA ALA A 112 3.07 19.66 10.53
C ALA A 112 2.44 19.81 9.15
N LYS A 113 3.19 19.46 8.09
CA LYS A 113 2.66 19.35 6.73
C LYS A 113 2.87 17.92 6.23
N VAL A 114 1.79 17.24 5.86
CA VAL A 114 1.87 15.92 5.23
C VAL A 114 2.00 16.08 3.73
N GLN A 115 3.07 15.53 3.16
CA GLN A 115 3.24 15.40 1.71
C GLN A 115 3.14 13.92 1.34
N GLY A 116 2.21 13.61 0.44
CA GLY A 116 2.05 12.27 -0.09
C GLY A 116 2.81 12.11 -1.40
N ASP A 117 3.66 11.09 -1.49
CA ASP A 117 4.29 10.67 -2.72
C ASP A 117 4.12 9.15 -2.90
N THR A 118 4.25 8.68 -4.12
CA THR A 118 4.15 7.27 -4.48
C THR A 118 5.50 6.76 -4.96
N THR A 119 6.01 5.73 -4.29
CA THR A 119 7.24 5.04 -4.71
C THR A 119 6.91 3.62 -5.13
N VAL A 120 7.44 3.20 -6.28
CA VAL A 120 7.28 1.83 -6.80
C VAL A 120 8.63 1.13 -6.69
N ASP A 121 8.74 0.18 -5.77
CA ASP A 121 9.97 -0.57 -5.52
C ASP A 121 10.02 -1.80 -6.47
N GLY A 122 10.69 -1.66 -7.61
CA GLY A 122 11.17 -2.76 -8.47
C GLY A 122 10.17 -3.70 -9.17
N LYS A 123 10.12 -3.59 -10.52
CA LYS A 123 9.43 -4.44 -11.55
C LYS A 123 7.89 -4.27 -11.63
N LYS A 124 7.25 -3.42 -12.44
CA LYS A 124 7.52 -2.50 -13.57
C LYS A 124 6.54 -1.30 -13.40
N PRO A 125 6.82 -0.10 -13.95
CA PRO A 125 6.33 0.19 -15.30
C PRO A 125 7.42 0.88 -16.15
N ALA A 126 7.51 0.55 -17.45
CA ALA A 126 8.16 1.43 -18.42
C ALA A 126 7.52 1.18 -19.79
N PRO A 127 7.16 2.24 -20.55
CA PRO A 127 8.05 3.38 -20.80
C PRO A 127 7.47 4.78 -20.47
N ASN A 128 8.38 5.64 -19.96
CA ASN A 128 8.39 7.12 -19.94
C ASN A 128 7.08 7.90 -19.77
N THR A 129 6.94 8.57 -18.62
CA THR A 129 6.35 9.92 -18.59
C THR A 129 7.10 10.76 -17.56
N ARG A 130 7.93 11.68 -18.04
CA ARG A 130 8.54 12.73 -17.21
C ARG A 130 7.41 13.67 -16.80
N TYR A 131 7.17 13.82 -15.50
CA TYR A 131 6.45 14.98 -14.98
C TYR A 131 7.46 15.89 -14.31
N HIS A 132 7.85 16.95 -15.03
CA HIS A 132 8.36 18.15 -14.40
C HIS A 132 7.18 18.85 -13.70
N ARG A 133 7.36 19.26 -12.45
CA ARG A 133 6.50 20.27 -11.82
C ARG A 133 7.39 21.45 -11.45
N THR A 134 7.13 22.56 -12.12
CA THR A 134 7.58 23.93 -11.77
C THR A 134 7.03 24.36 -10.42
#